data_AF-A0A2M7B5M4-F1
#
_entry.id   AF-A0A2M7B5M4-F1
#
_cell.length_a   1.000
_cell.length_b   1.000
_cell.length_c   1.000
_cell.angle_alpha   90.00
_cell.angle_beta   90.00
_cell.angle_gamma   90.00
#
_symmetry.space_group_name_H-M   'P 1'
#
loop_
_entity.id
_entity.type
_entity.pdbx_description
1 polymer ?
#
loop_
_entity_poly.entity_id
_entity_poly.type
_entity_poly.pdbx_seq_one_letter_code
_entity_poly.pdbx_strand_id
1 'polypeptide(L)'
;MLINKKTLEYLAELSRIELEALTPESGRGPDQSIGKKLLKDLQKILDYFEELKEVNTENVNGVKPVAGGMTKVNVFREDDSTRINADKNADLRGKLVEAFPKKEKGFLKVPAVFA
;
A
#
# COMPACT_ATOMS: atom_id res chain seq x y z
N MET A 1 3.16 22.09 -4.81
CA MET A 1 4.33 21.64 -3.99
C MET A 1 5.38 21.02 -4.89
N LEU A 2 6.68 21.33 -4.78
CA LEU A 2 7.70 20.77 -5.69
C LEU A 2 8.37 19.52 -5.10
N ILE A 3 8.32 18.39 -5.81
CA ILE A 3 8.99 17.14 -5.42
C ILE A 3 10.27 16.93 -6.26
N ASN A 4 11.27 16.29 -5.67
CA ASN A 4 12.51 15.94 -6.35
C ASN A 4 12.78 14.43 -6.33
N LYS A 5 13.85 14.00 -7.02
CA LYS A 5 14.26 12.60 -7.13
C LYS A 5 14.47 11.92 -5.77
N LYS A 6 15.07 12.63 -4.81
CA LYS A 6 15.32 12.10 -3.45
C LYS A 6 14.01 11.83 -2.71
N THR A 7 13.02 12.72 -2.86
CA THR A 7 11.68 12.49 -2.31
C THR A 7 11.01 11.27 -2.95
N LEU A 8 11.14 11.11 -4.26
CA LEU A 8 10.59 9.95 -4.96
C LEU A 8 11.23 8.63 -4.51
N GLU A 9 12.55 8.60 -4.38
CA GLU A 9 13.30 7.43 -3.89
C GLU A 9 12.87 7.08 -2.46
N TYR A 10 12.74 8.07 -1.57
CA TYR A 10 12.27 7.86 -0.21
C TYR A 10 10.84 7.28 -0.15
N LEU A 11 9.92 7.79 -0.98
CA LEU A 11 8.55 7.26 -1.06
C LEU A 11 8.54 5.82 -1.60
N ALA A 12 9.41 5.50 -2.55
CA ALA A 12 9.56 4.15 -3.08
C ALA A 12 10.05 3.18 -1.99
N GLU A 13 11.02 3.58 -1.17
CA GLU A 13 11.48 2.77 -0.04
C GLU A 13 10.38 2.51 0.99
N LEU A 14 9.61 3.54 1.37
CA LEU A 14 8.49 3.41 2.30
C LEU A 14 7.40 2.47 1.78
N SER A 15 7.17 2.46 0.48
CA SER A 15 6.16 1.63 -0.20
C SER A 15 6.70 0.28 -0.67
N ARG A 16 7.98 -0.03 -0.43
CA ARG A 16 8.66 -1.25 -0.91
C ARG A 16 8.59 -1.42 -2.44
N ILE A 17 8.66 -0.31 -3.18
CA ILE A 17 8.70 -0.30 -4.63
C ILE A 17 10.16 -0.15 -5.08
N GLU A 18 10.63 -1.11 -5.87
CA GLU A 18 11.94 -1.03 -6.49
C GLU A 18 11.84 -0.28 -7.83
N LEU A 19 12.34 0.96 -7.86
CA LEU A 19 12.23 1.83 -9.05
C LEU A 19 13.02 1.31 -10.26
N GLU A 20 14.05 0.51 -10.02
CA GLU A 20 14.89 -0.11 -11.05
C GLU A 20 14.19 -1.31 -11.70
N ALA A 21 13.45 -2.10 -10.92
CA ALA A 21 12.63 -3.21 -11.42
C ALA A 21 11.43 -2.74 -12.28
N LEU A 22 11.07 -1.46 -12.19
CA LEU A 22 10.05 -0.83 -13.03
C LEU A 22 10.58 -0.45 -14.43
N THR A 23 11.84 -0.73 -14.78
CA THR A 23 12.30 -0.57 -16.17
C THR A 23 11.47 -1.47 -17.09
N PRO A 24 10.92 -0.96 -18.19
CA PRO A 24 10.20 -1.81 -19.11
C PRO A 24 11.17 -2.85 -19.71
N GLU A 25 10.70 -4.09 -19.84
CA GLU A 25 11.28 -5.17 -20.67
C GLU A 25 11.46 -4.76 -22.15
N SER A 26 11.15 -3.52 -22.52
CA SER A 26 11.21 -2.99 -23.88
C SER A 26 12.21 -1.84 -23.92
N GLY A 27 13.34 -2.07 -24.61
CA GLY A 27 14.51 -1.19 -24.72
C GLY A 27 14.22 0.26 -25.13
N ARG A 28 13.83 1.10 -24.16
CA ARG A 28 13.68 2.54 -24.32
C ARG A 28 14.91 3.23 -23.72
N GLY A 29 15.49 4.14 -24.49
CA GLY A 29 16.77 4.79 -24.23
C GLY A 29 16.86 5.60 -22.92
N PRO A 30 18.07 6.09 -22.59
CA PRO A 30 18.46 6.65 -21.29
C PRO A 30 17.66 7.86 -20.81
N ASP A 31 16.90 8.51 -21.70
CA ASP A 31 16.09 9.69 -21.35
C ASP A 31 14.68 9.36 -20.82
N GLN A 32 14.27 8.08 -20.84
CA GLN A 32 12.92 7.64 -20.46
C GLN A 32 12.88 6.71 -19.24
N SER A 33 13.79 6.89 -18.28
CA SER A 33 13.72 6.10 -17.03
C SER A 33 12.36 6.25 -16.37
N ILE A 34 11.78 5.15 -15.90
CA ILE A 34 10.47 5.13 -15.24
C ILE A 34 10.42 6.15 -14.09
N GLY A 35 11.53 6.35 -13.37
CA GLY A 35 11.66 7.37 -12.33
C GLY A 35 11.40 8.81 -12.83
N LYS A 36 11.88 9.20 -14.02
CA LYS A 36 11.60 10.54 -14.58
C LYS A 36 10.12 10.72 -14.90
N LYS A 37 9.46 9.68 -15.45
CA LYS A 37 8.02 9.72 -15.76
C LYS A 37 7.19 9.76 -14.48
N LEU A 38 7.52 8.90 -13.52
CA LEU A 38 6.85 8.82 -12.22
C LEU A 38 6.98 10.12 -11.44
N LEU A 39 8.16 10.75 -11.46
CA LEU A 39 8.39 12.06 -10.88
C LEU A 39 7.47 13.12 -11.51
N LYS A 40 7.42 13.16 -12.85
CA LYS A 40 6.58 14.12 -13.59
C LYS A 40 5.09 13.91 -13.32
N ASP A 41 4.64 12.67 -13.31
CA ASP A 41 3.22 12.36 -13.12
C ASP A 41 2.79 12.57 -11.66
N LEU A 42 3.63 12.21 -10.68
CA LEU A 42 3.38 12.52 -9.27
C LEU A 42 3.35 14.03 -9.02
N GLN A 43 4.24 14.80 -9.67
CA GLN A 43 4.21 16.26 -9.61
C GLN A 43 2.87 16.82 -10.11
N LYS A 44 2.39 16.38 -11.28
CA LYS A 44 1.09 16.80 -11.81
C LYS A 44 -0.07 16.46 -10.89
N ILE A 45 -0.07 15.27 -10.28
CA ILE A 45 -1.11 14.85 -9.34
C ILE A 45 -1.12 15.79 -8.14
N LEU A 46 0.05 16.07 -7.54
CA LEU A 46 0.14 16.95 -6.38
C LEU A 46 -0.23 18.40 -6.72
N ASP A 47 0.13 18.87 -7.91
CA ASP A 47 -0.28 20.20 -8.38
C ASP A 47 -1.80 20.30 -8.52
N TYR A 48 -2.46 19.24 -8.99
CA TYR A 48 -3.92 19.19 -9.03
C TYR A 48 -4.56 19.27 -7.62
N PHE A 49 -3.94 18.64 -6.62
CA PHE A 49 -4.42 18.72 -5.23
C PHE A 49 -4.28 20.11 -4.60
N GLU A 50 -3.48 21.02 -5.17
CA GLU A 50 -3.38 22.40 -4.68
C GLU A 50 -4.70 23.15 -4.82
N GLU A 51 -5.58 22.76 -5.76
CA GLU A 51 -6.94 23.32 -5.91
C GLU A 51 -7.76 23.20 -4.61
N LEU A 52 -7.52 22.17 -3.79
CA LEU A 52 -8.23 21.98 -2.52
C LEU A 52 -7.93 23.08 -1.50
N LYS A 53 -6.83 23.83 -1.63
CA LYS A 53 -6.48 24.93 -0.73
C LYS A 53 -7.36 26.16 -0.93
N GLU A 54 -8.04 26.28 -2.06
CA GLU A 54 -8.98 27.37 -2.32
C GLU A 54 -10.26 27.25 -1.50
N VAL A 55 -10.54 26.05 -0.97
CA VAL A 55 -11.73 25.77 -0.16
C VAL A 55 -11.43 26.06 1.31
N ASN A 56 -12.14 27.04 1.89
CA ASN A 56 -12.05 27.30 3.33
C ASN A 56 -12.68 26.14 4.13
N THR A 57 -11.85 25.47 4.93
CA THR A 57 -12.28 24.42 5.87
C THR A 57 -12.11 24.83 7.33
N GLU A 58 -11.52 26.01 7.59
CA GLU A 58 -11.30 26.53 8.93
C GLU A 58 -12.56 27.20 9.48
N ASN A 59 -12.94 26.82 10.70
CA ASN A 59 -14.06 27.42 11.44
C ASN A 59 -15.42 27.38 10.73
N VAL A 60 -15.56 26.55 9.69
CA VAL A 60 -16.85 26.31 9.03
C VAL A 60 -17.64 25.30 9.86
N ASN A 61 -18.71 25.77 10.50
CA ASN A 61 -19.62 24.91 11.26
C ASN A 61 -20.14 23.77 10.38
N GLY A 62 -19.86 22.52 10.80
CA GLY A 62 -20.28 21.31 10.07
C GLY A 62 -19.19 20.66 9.22
N VAL A 63 -18.03 21.30 9.03
CA VAL A 63 -16.88 20.68 8.34
C VAL A 63 -16.00 19.99 9.39
N LYS A 64 -16.02 18.65 9.39
CA LYS A 64 -15.16 17.79 10.22
C LYS A 64 -14.46 16.77 9.32
N PRO A 65 -13.21 16.38 9.60
CA PRO A 65 -12.58 15.27 8.89
C PRO A 65 -13.44 14.00 8.99
N VAL A 66 -13.66 13.34 7.86
CA VAL A 66 -14.46 12.11 7.78
C VAL A 66 -13.53 10.95 7.47
N ALA A 67 -13.41 10.00 8.40
CA ALA A 67 -12.57 8.82 8.26
C ALA A 67 -13.29 7.60 7.63
N GLY A 68 -14.61 7.71 7.38
CA GLY A 68 -15.42 6.64 6.78
C GLY A 68 -16.87 7.09 6.54
N GLY A 69 -17.64 6.29 5.80
CA GLY A 69 -18.99 6.67 5.36
C GLY A 69 -20.15 6.27 6.29
N MET A 70 -19.87 5.70 7.47
CA MET A 70 -20.91 5.20 8.38
C MET A 70 -20.66 5.65 9.83
N THR A 71 -21.73 6.00 10.54
CA THR A 71 -21.70 6.35 11.97
C THR A 71 -21.87 5.12 12.86
N LYS A 72 -21.04 4.09 12.64
CA LYS A 72 -21.07 2.87 13.48
C LYS A 72 -20.28 3.14 14.75
N VAL A 73 -20.84 2.73 15.88
CA VAL A 73 -20.20 2.77 17.20
C VAL A 73 -20.24 1.37 17.80
N ASN A 74 -19.25 1.02 18.62
CA ASN A 74 -19.30 -0.19 19.43
C ASN A 74 -19.52 -1.49 18.63
N VAL A 75 -18.85 -1.61 17.48
CA VAL A 75 -18.88 -2.83 16.66
C VAL A 75 -18.04 -3.89 17.35
N PHE A 76 -18.68 -4.73 18.15
CA PHE A 76 -18.02 -5.80 18.89
C PHE A 76 -18.07 -7.13 18.12
N ARG A 77 -16.98 -7.90 18.25
CA ARG A 77 -16.94 -9.32 17.91
C ARG A 77 -17.16 -10.09 19.21
N GLU A 78 -18.14 -11.00 19.24
CA GLU A 78 -18.33 -11.92 20.35
C GLU A 78 -17.08 -12.79 20.54
N ASP A 79 -16.72 -13.04 21.81
CA ASP A 79 -15.61 -13.91 22.15
C ASP A 79 -16.02 -15.38 22.09
N ASP A 80 -16.27 -15.84 20.87
CA ASP A 80 -16.71 -17.19 20.56
C ASP A 80 -15.54 -18.04 20.04
N SER A 81 -15.10 -18.98 20.87
CA SER A 81 -14.04 -19.93 20.55
C SER A 81 -14.41 -20.87 19.40
N THR A 82 -15.69 -21.05 19.10
CA THR A 82 -16.17 -21.88 17.99
C THR A 82 -15.96 -21.24 16.61
N ARG A 83 -15.63 -19.93 16.56
CA ARG A 83 -15.18 -19.25 15.34
C ARG A 83 -13.69 -19.50 15.04
N ILE A 84 -12.93 -19.95 16.04
CA ILE A 84 -11.53 -20.39 15.93
C ILE A 84 -11.47 -21.88 15.51
N ASN A 85 -12.60 -22.46 15.09
CA ASN A 85 -12.62 -23.79 14.50
C ASN A 85 -11.97 -23.75 13.10
N ALA A 86 -10.64 -23.79 13.09
CA ALA A 86 -9.83 -24.35 12.01
C ALA A 86 -10.36 -25.73 11.57
N ASP A 87 -11.13 -26.41 12.43
CA ASP A 87 -11.72 -27.74 12.21
C ASP A 87 -12.88 -27.80 11.20
N LYS A 88 -13.50 -26.68 10.79
CA LYS A 88 -14.50 -26.72 9.69
C LYS A 88 -13.85 -26.89 8.31
N ASN A 89 -12.53 -26.71 8.21
CA ASN A 89 -11.74 -26.97 7.01
C ASN A 89 -10.55 -27.82 7.44
N ALA A 90 -10.71 -29.14 7.43
CA ALA A 90 -9.69 -30.13 7.82
C ALA A 90 -8.31 -29.95 7.14
N ASP A 91 -8.21 -29.07 6.13
CA ASP A 91 -6.96 -28.72 5.45
C ASP A 91 -6.80 -27.20 5.18
N LEU A 92 -7.32 -26.30 6.03
CA LEU A 92 -7.13 -24.85 5.82
C LEU A 92 -5.65 -24.47 5.84
N ARG A 93 -4.89 -25.05 6.77
CA ARG A 93 -3.46 -24.77 6.90
C ARG A 93 -2.68 -25.23 5.66
N GLY A 94 -2.97 -26.42 5.12
CA GLY A 94 -2.32 -26.92 3.91
C GLY A 94 -2.57 -25.96 2.75
N LYS A 95 -3.83 -25.60 2.49
CA LYS A 95 -4.21 -24.64 1.45
C LYS A 95 -3.51 -23.28 1.58
N LEU A 96 -3.37 -22.76 2.80
CA LEU A 96 -2.69 -21.48 3.04
C LEU A 96 -1.18 -21.57 2.75
N VAL A 97 -0.53 -22.65 3.18
CA VAL A 97 0.91 -22.88 2.91
C VAL A 97 1.14 -23.16 1.42
N GLU A 98 0.21 -23.86 0.77
CA GLU A 98 0.29 -24.16 -0.67
C GLU A 98 0.17 -22.93 -1.56
N ALA A 99 -0.64 -21.94 -1.15
CA ALA A 99 -0.80 -20.68 -1.87
C ALA A 99 0.44 -19.79 -1.83
N PHE A 100 1.41 -20.06 -0.96
CA PHE A 100 2.59 -19.23 -0.81
C PHE A 100 3.73 -19.65 -1.77
N PRO A 101 4.45 -18.71 -2.42
CA PRO A 101 5.39 -19.03 -3.50
C PRO A 101 6.54 -19.96 -3.13
N LYS A 102 7.10 -19.84 -1.92
CA LYS A 102 8.21 -20.69 -1.43
C LYS A 102 7.87 -21.25 -0.06
N LYS A 103 7.98 -22.56 0.09
CA LYS A 103 7.60 -23.27 1.32
C LYS A 103 8.67 -24.27 1.71
N GLU A 104 8.82 -24.49 3.01
CA GLU A 104 9.77 -25.46 3.55
C GLU A 104 9.24 -26.04 4.86
N LYS A 105 9.19 -27.37 4.96
CA LYS A 105 8.80 -28.10 6.18
C LYS A 105 7.47 -27.63 6.80
N GLY A 106 6.51 -27.21 5.98
CA GLY A 106 5.20 -26.72 6.43
C GLY A 106 5.18 -25.27 6.90
N PHE A 107 6.22 -24.49 6.57
CA PHE A 107 6.33 -23.05 6.85
C PHE A 107 6.49 -22.25 5.56
N LEU A 108 6.15 -20.96 5.65
CA LEU A 108 6.41 -19.99 4.60
C LEU A 108 7.91 -19.67 4.58
N LYS A 109 8.57 -19.93 3.46
CA LYS A 109 10.01 -19.69 3.31
C LYS A 109 10.24 -18.27 2.78
N VAL A 110 10.89 -17.45 3.59
CA VAL A 110 11.27 -16.07 3.27
C VAL A 110 12.79 -15.89 3.42
N PRO A 111 13.38 -14.85 2.83
CA PRO A 111 14.74 -14.43 3.17
C PRO A 111 14.90 -14.16 4.67
N ALA A 112 16.13 -14.31 5.18
CA ALA A 112 16.42 -13.99 6.57
C ALA A 112 16.11 -12.51 6.87
N VAL A 113 15.46 -12.25 8.01
CA VAL A 113 15.01 -10.89 8.40
C VAL A 113 16.19 -10.02 8.81
N PHE A 114 17.18 -10.62 9.46
CA PHE A 114 18.44 -9.99 9.83
C PHE A 114 19.56 -10.82 9.23
N ALA A 115 20.54 -10.15 8.65
CA ALA A 115 21.76 -10.70 8.11
C ALA A 115 22.95 -10.04 8.82
#